data_AF-C2FY87-F1
#
_entry.id   AF-C2FY87-F1
#
_cell.length_a   1.000
_cell.length_b   1.000
_cell.length_c   1.000
_cell.angle_alpha   90.00
_cell.angle_beta   90.00
_cell.angle_gamma   90.00
#
_symmetry.space_group_name_H-M   'P 1'
#
loop_
_entity.id
_entity.type
_entity.pdbx_description
1 polymer ?
#
loop_
_entity_poly.entity_id
_entity_poly.type
_entity_poly.pdbx_seq_one_letter_code
_entity_poly.pdbx_strand_id
1 'polypeptide(L)'
;METKLLINQLTAFYPVGISISDEKSYNESVENQRKVKAINDALKDRDHWENTKHSIFLHLGLQRISDYSFAGGYATYYASFRAEQGSSLVYSILISVLLPYYCIRISNTETETKRYRPLNESEILIFDKVSSIIISQFKDYELIDDKELLEHQVSNIEFDYTDPPTIADLLFTTIEA
;
A
#
# COMPACT_ATOMS: atom_id res chain seq x y z
N MET A 1 1.71 -3.72 -20.34
CA MET A 1 0.40 -3.11 -20.69
C MET A 1 -0.26 -2.55 -19.43
N GLU A 2 -0.23 -3.32 -18.34
CA GLU A 2 -0.69 -2.93 -17.00
C GLU A 2 0.01 -1.68 -16.44
N THR A 3 1.33 -1.55 -16.57
CA THR A 3 2.08 -0.37 -16.08
C THR A 3 1.54 0.96 -16.61
N LYS A 4 1.30 1.08 -17.93
CA LYS A 4 0.79 2.33 -18.53
C LYS A 4 -0.63 2.65 -18.06
N LEU A 5 -1.47 1.62 -17.93
CA LEU A 5 -2.83 1.80 -17.44
C LEU A 5 -2.84 2.31 -15.99
N LEU A 6 -2.03 1.68 -15.13
CA LEU A 6 -1.93 2.03 -13.73
C LEU A 6 -1.37 3.44 -13.52
N ILE A 7 -0.31 3.81 -14.27
CA ILE A 7 0.22 5.18 -14.26
C ILE A 7 -0.87 6.18 -14.66
N ASN A 8 -1.63 5.92 -15.74
CA ASN A 8 -2.72 6.81 -16.16
C ASN A 8 -3.79 6.96 -15.07
N GLN A 9 -4.15 5.90 -14.35
CA GLN A 9 -5.08 5.98 -13.22
C GLN A 9 -4.50 6.83 -12.08
N LEU A 10 -3.21 6.70 -11.77
CA LEU A 10 -2.54 7.48 -10.72
C LEU A 10 -2.48 8.97 -11.03
N THR A 11 -2.39 9.37 -12.31
CA THR A 11 -2.44 10.81 -12.67
C THR A 11 -3.76 11.49 -12.28
N ALA A 12 -4.82 10.75 -11.96
CA ALA A 12 -6.03 11.32 -11.40
C ALA A 12 -5.84 11.87 -9.96
N PHE A 13 -4.79 11.47 -9.26
CA PHE A 13 -4.55 11.82 -7.85
C PHE A 13 -3.24 12.58 -7.62
N TYR A 14 -2.35 12.55 -8.62
CA TYR A 14 -1.05 13.22 -8.58
C TYR A 14 -0.91 14.14 -9.79
N PRO A 15 -0.72 15.45 -9.59
CA PRO A 15 -0.58 16.39 -10.70
C PRO A 15 0.73 16.12 -11.47
N VAL A 16 0.63 16.14 -12.79
CA VAL A 16 1.77 15.92 -13.70
C VAL A 16 2.48 17.25 -13.95
N GLY A 17 3.80 17.28 -13.76
CA GLY A 17 4.63 18.47 -14.00
C GLY A 17 4.40 19.63 -13.03
N ILE A 18 3.71 19.40 -11.90
CA ILE A 18 3.64 20.34 -10.78
C ILE A 18 4.47 19.75 -9.64
N SER A 19 5.53 20.46 -9.27
CA SER A 19 6.39 20.05 -8.16
C SER A 19 5.65 20.12 -6.83
N ILE A 20 5.85 19.12 -5.97
CA ILE A 20 5.35 19.17 -4.59
C ILE A 20 5.99 20.34 -3.80
N SER A 21 7.19 20.77 -4.20
CA SER A 21 7.88 21.95 -3.66
C SER A 21 7.17 23.27 -3.99
N ASP A 22 6.36 23.33 -5.06
CA ASP A 22 5.41 24.41 -5.29
C ASP A 22 4.10 24.08 -4.56
N GLU A 23 4.17 24.17 -3.22
CA GLU A 23 3.08 23.78 -2.32
C GLU A 23 1.74 24.42 -2.71
N LYS A 24 1.75 25.66 -3.19
CA LYS A 24 0.52 26.36 -3.56
C LYS A 24 -0.12 25.71 -4.77
N SER A 25 0.60 25.62 -5.89
CA SER A 25 0.07 25.04 -7.13
C SER A 25 -0.30 23.57 -6.94
N TYR A 26 0.50 22.83 -6.17
CA TYR A 26 0.24 21.43 -5.86
C TYR A 26 -1.02 21.26 -5.01
N ASN A 27 -1.16 22.04 -3.93
CA ASN A 27 -2.32 21.94 -3.04
C ASN A 27 -3.62 22.42 -3.70
N GLU A 28 -3.54 23.38 -4.61
CA GLU A 28 -4.68 23.89 -5.37
C GLU A 28 -5.07 22.98 -6.56
N SER A 29 -4.22 22.01 -6.93
CA SER A 29 -4.50 21.09 -8.04
C SER A 29 -5.74 20.20 -7.80
N VAL A 30 -6.47 19.91 -8.88
CA VAL A 30 -7.68 19.07 -8.82
C VAL A 30 -7.33 17.63 -8.41
N GLU A 31 -6.18 17.16 -8.87
CA GLU A 31 -5.63 15.83 -8.58
C GLU A 31 -5.35 15.69 -7.08
N ASN A 32 -4.62 16.64 -6.49
CA ASN A 32 -4.32 16.59 -5.06
C ASN A 32 -5.59 16.77 -4.21
N GLN A 33 -6.54 17.62 -4.60
CA GLN A 33 -7.83 17.72 -3.91
C GLN A 33 -8.61 16.41 -3.95
N ARG A 34 -8.58 15.69 -5.08
CA ARG A 34 -9.19 14.35 -5.20
C ARG A 34 -8.51 13.34 -4.27
N LYS A 35 -7.18 13.35 -4.20
CA LYS A 35 -6.38 12.51 -3.29
C LYS A 35 -6.72 12.79 -1.82
N VAL A 36 -6.72 14.07 -1.41
CA VAL A 36 -7.07 14.49 -0.04
C VAL A 36 -8.49 14.06 0.32
N LYS A 37 -9.44 14.20 -0.61
CA LYS A 37 -10.81 13.73 -0.40
C LYS A 37 -10.86 12.22 -0.18
N ALA A 38 -10.21 11.43 -1.04
CA ALA A 38 -10.18 9.97 -0.91
C ALA A 38 -9.60 9.52 0.44
N ILE A 39 -8.50 10.14 0.88
CA ILE A 39 -7.90 9.88 2.20
C ILE A 39 -8.88 10.23 3.33
N ASN A 40 -9.52 11.40 3.27
CA ASN A 40 -10.47 11.83 4.30
C ASN A 40 -11.72 10.95 4.35
N ASP A 41 -12.17 10.42 3.23
CA ASP A 41 -13.29 9.48 3.18
C ASP A 41 -12.87 8.12 3.76
N ALA A 42 -11.67 7.62 3.43
CA ALA A 42 -11.10 6.41 4.02
C ALA A 42 -10.90 6.52 5.55
N LEU A 43 -10.58 7.70 6.07
CA LEU A 43 -10.49 7.94 7.52
C LEU A 43 -11.84 7.77 8.25
N LYS A 44 -12.96 8.00 7.56
CA LYS A 44 -14.31 7.77 8.12
C LYS A 44 -14.63 6.28 8.21
N ASP A 45 -14.06 5.49 7.30
CA ASP A 45 -14.23 4.03 7.25
C ASP A 45 -13.16 3.27 8.06
N ARG A 46 -12.51 3.94 9.02
CA ARG A 46 -11.46 3.34 9.86
C ARG A 46 -11.93 2.07 10.59
N ASP A 47 -13.17 2.05 11.07
CA ASP A 47 -13.72 0.88 11.76
C ASP A 47 -13.78 -0.36 10.85
N HIS A 48 -14.02 -0.16 9.55
CA HIS A 48 -14.01 -1.24 8.57
C HIS A 48 -12.61 -1.86 8.41
N TRP A 49 -11.59 -1.01 8.38
CA TRP A 49 -10.18 -1.44 8.41
C TRP A 49 -9.84 -2.18 9.71
N GLU A 50 -10.24 -1.65 10.86
CA GLU A 50 -10.00 -2.31 12.16
C GLU A 50 -10.62 -3.71 12.22
N ASN A 51 -11.85 -3.87 11.71
CA ASN A 51 -12.52 -5.17 11.62
C ASN A 51 -11.82 -6.14 10.67
N THR A 52 -11.32 -5.65 9.54
CA THR A 52 -10.54 -6.44 8.57
C THR A 52 -9.26 -6.96 9.22
N LYS A 53 -8.52 -6.06 9.89
CA LYS A 53 -7.30 -6.39 10.63
C LYS A 53 -7.55 -7.40 11.75
N HIS A 54 -8.64 -7.23 12.51
CA HIS A 54 -9.04 -8.19 13.54
C HIS A 54 -9.36 -9.57 12.97
N SER A 55 -10.01 -9.61 11.80
CA SER A 55 -10.29 -10.87 11.11
C SER A 55 -9.00 -11.58 10.69
N ILE A 56 -8.02 -10.84 10.15
CA ILE A 56 -6.70 -11.39 9.81
C ILE A 56 -6.00 -11.97 11.06
N PHE A 57 -6.03 -11.22 12.17
CA PHE A 57 -5.46 -11.66 13.45
C PHE A 57 -6.03 -13.01 13.90
N LEU A 58 -7.35 -13.14 13.93
CA LEU A 58 -8.04 -14.35 14.37
C LEU A 58 -7.71 -15.56 13.48
N HIS A 59 -7.73 -15.38 12.16
CA HIS A 59 -7.54 -16.49 11.20
C HIS A 59 -6.08 -16.93 11.08
N LEU A 60 -5.13 -16.05 11.38
CA LEU A 60 -3.70 -16.38 11.39
C LEU A 60 -3.19 -16.78 12.79
N GLY A 61 -4.01 -16.70 13.84
CA GLY A 61 -3.59 -17.03 15.20
C GLY A 61 -2.48 -16.11 15.74
N LEU A 62 -2.40 -14.88 15.23
CA LEU A 62 -1.38 -13.91 15.61
C LEU A 62 -1.68 -13.39 17.02
N GLN A 63 -0.66 -12.91 17.75
CA GLN A 63 -0.85 -12.31 19.07
C GLN A 63 -0.54 -10.81 19.10
N ARG A 64 0.24 -10.28 18.15
CA ARG A 64 0.55 -8.84 18.01
C ARG A 64 0.82 -8.46 16.55
N ILE A 65 0.30 -7.30 16.15
CA ILE A 65 0.54 -6.64 14.87
C ILE A 65 1.02 -5.22 15.20
N SER A 66 2.05 -4.74 14.51
CA SER A 66 2.40 -3.32 14.57
C SER A 66 1.54 -2.57 13.56
N ASP A 67 0.82 -1.57 14.05
CA ASP A 67 -0.07 -0.73 13.25
C ASP A 67 0.56 0.64 13.03
N TYR A 68 0.59 1.06 11.78
CA TYR A 68 0.91 2.43 11.39
C TYR A 68 -0.19 2.90 10.44
N SER A 69 -1.40 3.11 10.97
CA SER A 69 -2.50 3.68 10.23
C SER A 69 -2.28 5.19 10.02
N PHE A 70 -2.21 5.60 8.76
CA PHE A 70 -2.09 6.99 8.28
C PHE A 70 -1.15 7.88 9.12
N ALA A 71 0.16 7.82 8.89
CA ALA A 71 0.96 9.02 9.17
C ALA A 71 0.64 10.09 8.10
N GLY A 72 0.71 11.37 8.47
CA GLY A 72 0.08 12.47 7.73
C GLY A 72 0.37 12.44 6.23
N GLY A 73 -0.67 12.26 5.41
CA GLY A 73 -0.59 12.32 3.94
C GLY A 73 -0.63 10.98 3.19
N TYR A 74 -0.66 9.83 3.88
CA TYR A 74 -0.63 8.53 3.21
C TYR A 74 -1.98 8.06 2.67
N ALA A 75 -1.93 7.34 1.57
CA ALA A 75 -3.11 6.87 0.87
C ALA A 75 -3.28 5.33 0.98
N THR A 76 -3.00 4.79 2.17
CA THR A 76 -2.95 3.34 2.40
C THR A 76 -3.45 2.96 3.79
N TYR A 77 -4.16 1.84 3.90
CA TYR A 77 -4.27 1.09 5.14
C TYR A 77 -3.09 0.13 5.27
N TYR A 78 -2.46 0.10 6.45
CA TYR A 78 -1.23 -0.64 6.69
C TYR A 78 -1.30 -1.49 7.95
N ALA A 79 -0.86 -2.74 7.85
CA ALA A 79 -0.60 -3.61 9.00
C ALA A 79 0.66 -4.43 8.77
N SER A 80 1.46 -4.69 9.82
CA SER A 80 2.57 -5.64 9.73
C SER A 80 2.61 -6.67 10.85
N PHE A 81 2.96 -7.91 10.50
CA PHE A 81 2.94 -9.04 11.40
C PHE A 81 4.03 -10.06 11.10
N ARG A 82 4.30 -10.94 12.07
CA ARG A 82 5.13 -12.13 11.92
C ARG A 82 4.26 -13.36 12.13
N ALA A 83 4.24 -14.26 11.15
CA ALA A 83 3.48 -15.51 11.25
C ALA A 83 4.06 -16.47 12.32
N GLU A 84 5.37 -16.40 12.54
CA GLU A 84 6.08 -17.24 13.50
C GLU A 84 6.91 -16.37 14.47
N GLN A 85 6.91 -16.73 15.75
CA GLN A 85 7.74 -16.05 16.74
C GLN A 85 9.22 -16.25 16.43
N GLY A 86 9.99 -15.15 16.45
CA GLY A 86 11.42 -15.19 16.17
C GLY A 86 11.79 -15.21 14.68
N SER A 87 10.80 -15.28 13.77
CA SER A 87 11.07 -15.16 12.34
C SER A 87 11.61 -13.78 11.99
N SER A 88 12.63 -13.74 11.12
CA SER A 88 13.11 -12.51 10.49
C SER A 88 12.20 -12.01 9.37
N LEU A 89 11.17 -12.79 9.00
CA LEU A 89 10.19 -12.40 7.99
C LEU A 89 9.04 -11.60 8.62
N VAL A 90 8.84 -10.40 8.10
CA VAL A 90 7.71 -9.52 8.42
C VAL A 90 6.82 -9.41 7.19
N TYR A 91 5.55 -9.73 7.36
CA TYR A 91 4.52 -9.53 6.35
C TYR A 91 3.90 -8.15 6.56
N SER A 92 3.85 -7.34 5.52
CA SER A 92 3.21 -6.03 5.47
C SER A 92 2.04 -6.10 4.52
N ILE A 93 0.85 -5.76 5.00
CA ILE A 93 -0.36 -5.61 4.21
C ILE A 93 -0.51 -4.12 3.88
N LEU A 94 -0.71 -3.82 2.60
CA LEU A 94 -0.86 -2.47 2.07
C LEU A 94 -2.15 -2.46 1.24
N ILE A 95 -3.15 -1.66 1.60
CA ILE A 95 -4.41 -1.52 0.87
C ILE A 95 -4.54 -0.06 0.44
N SER A 96 -4.53 0.21 -0.87
CA SER A 96 -4.62 1.57 -1.37
C SER A 96 -6.02 2.15 -1.14
N VAL A 97 -6.09 3.43 -0.80
CA VAL A 97 -7.35 4.17 -0.68
C VAL A 97 -7.65 5.01 -1.93
N LEU A 98 -6.72 5.02 -2.90
CA LEU A 98 -6.88 5.77 -4.17
C LEU A 98 -7.43 4.87 -5.28
N LEU A 99 -6.89 3.66 -5.37
CA LEU A 99 -7.22 2.69 -6.40
C LEU A 99 -7.51 1.33 -5.75
N PRO A 100 -8.32 0.46 -6.38
CA PRO A 100 -8.76 -0.81 -5.80
C PRO A 100 -7.66 -1.88 -5.89
N TYR A 101 -6.49 -1.60 -5.33
CA TYR A 101 -5.36 -2.50 -5.30
C TYR A 101 -4.87 -2.71 -3.88
N TYR A 102 -4.38 -3.91 -3.62
CA TYR A 102 -3.66 -4.23 -2.40
C TYR A 102 -2.41 -5.04 -2.71
N CYS A 103 -1.50 -5.07 -1.75
CA CYS A 103 -0.23 -5.75 -1.85
C CYS A 103 0.11 -6.40 -0.49
N ILE A 104 0.72 -7.58 -0.54
CA ILE A 104 1.34 -8.22 0.62
C ILE A 104 2.84 -8.27 0.37
N ARG A 105 3.61 -7.51 1.16
CA ARG A 105 5.07 -7.43 1.07
C ARG A 105 5.69 -8.27 2.17
N ILE A 106 6.63 -9.16 1.82
CA ILE A 106 7.46 -9.88 2.77
C ILE A 106 8.80 -9.17 2.84
N SER A 107 9.14 -8.65 4.02
CA SER A 107 10.44 -8.05 4.32
C SER A 107 11.24 -9.00 5.20
N ASN A 108 12.50 -9.24 4.86
CA ASN A 108 13.44 -9.94 5.72
C ASN A 108 14.26 -8.91 6.52
N THR A 109 14.11 -8.89 7.84
CA THR A 109 14.76 -7.89 8.71
C THR A 109 16.26 -8.09 8.90
N GLU A 110 16.81 -9.25 8.51
CA GLU A 110 18.25 -9.53 8.62
C GLU A 110 19.00 -9.15 7.34
N THR A 111 18.35 -9.27 6.18
CA THR A 111 18.95 -9.00 4.87
C THR A 111 18.46 -7.71 4.22
N GLU A 112 17.46 -7.06 4.84
CA GLU A 112 16.76 -5.88 4.33
C GLU A 112 16.12 -6.08 2.95
N THR A 113 15.94 -7.34 2.53
CA THR A 113 15.34 -7.68 1.25
C THR A 113 13.81 -7.65 1.34
N LYS A 114 13.18 -7.14 0.27
CA LYS A 114 11.73 -7.08 0.10
C LYS A 114 11.32 -7.95 -1.09
N ARG A 115 10.19 -8.64 -0.96
CA ARG A 115 9.53 -9.37 -2.05
C ARG A 115 8.02 -9.30 -1.92
N TYR A 116 7.34 -9.50 -3.03
CA TYR A 116 5.89 -9.33 -3.13
C TYR A 116 5.14 -10.62 -3.41
N ARG A 117 5.86 -11.69 -3.75
CA ARG A 117 5.31 -13.01 -4.04
C ARG A 117 5.82 -14.06 -3.04
N PRO A 118 4.98 -15.03 -2.61
CA PRO A 118 5.42 -16.15 -1.79
C PRO A 118 6.33 -17.10 -2.59
N LEU A 119 7.28 -17.75 -1.90
CA LEU A 119 8.23 -18.71 -2.49
C LEU A 119 8.05 -20.14 -1.95
N ASN A 120 7.35 -20.32 -0.83
CA ASN A 120 7.11 -21.61 -0.22
C ASN A 120 5.64 -21.81 0.18
N GLU A 121 5.27 -23.04 0.51
CA GLU A 121 3.88 -23.42 0.81
C GLU A 121 3.30 -22.69 2.03
N SER A 122 4.09 -22.45 3.07
CA SER A 122 3.60 -21.75 4.26
C SER A 122 3.29 -20.28 3.96
N GLU A 123 4.12 -19.61 3.16
CA GLU A 123 3.85 -18.25 2.67
C GLU A 123 2.62 -18.19 1.77
N ILE A 124 2.44 -19.15 0.86
CA ILE A 124 1.25 -19.23 0.00
C ILE A 124 -0.01 -19.31 0.86
N LEU A 125 -0.03 -20.18 1.87
CA LEU A 125 -1.17 -20.32 2.77
C LEU A 125 -1.48 -19.03 3.55
N ILE A 126 -0.45 -18.26 3.93
CA ILE A 126 -0.64 -16.95 4.57
C ILE A 126 -1.24 -15.96 3.57
N PHE A 127 -0.70 -15.89 2.36
CA PHE A 127 -1.16 -15.00 1.29
C PHE A 127 -2.62 -15.27 0.93
N ASP A 128 -3.01 -16.53 0.76
CA ASP A 128 -4.37 -16.93 0.42
C ASP A 128 -5.36 -16.55 1.53
N LYS A 129 -5.00 -16.81 2.80
CA LYS A 129 -5.85 -16.44 3.94
C LYS A 129 -6.04 -14.94 4.04
N VAL A 130 -4.95 -14.18 3.96
CA VAL A 130 -5.01 -12.70 4.03
C VAL A 130 -5.82 -12.15 2.86
N SER A 131 -5.52 -12.60 1.64
CA SER A 131 -6.22 -12.17 0.43
C SER A 131 -7.72 -12.47 0.50
N SER A 132 -8.11 -13.66 0.94
CA SER A 132 -9.52 -14.02 1.11
C SER A 132 -10.25 -13.09 2.07
N ILE A 133 -9.59 -12.66 3.15
CA ILE A 133 -10.19 -11.74 4.13
C ILE A 133 -10.28 -10.33 3.53
N ILE A 134 -9.22 -9.85 2.88
CA ILE A 134 -9.23 -8.53 2.22
C ILE A 134 -10.35 -8.48 1.19
N ILE A 135 -10.46 -9.44 0.27
CA ILE A 135 -11.49 -9.47 -0.78
C ILE A 135 -12.91 -9.55 -0.21
N SER A 136 -13.09 -10.17 0.97
CA SER A 136 -14.40 -10.21 1.63
C SER A 136 -14.88 -8.85 2.12
N GLN A 137 -13.95 -7.95 2.46
CA GLN A 137 -14.21 -6.63 3.04
C GLN A 137 -14.06 -5.50 2.00
N PHE A 138 -13.10 -5.64 1.09
CA PHE A 138 -12.77 -4.73 0.01
C PHE A 138 -13.13 -5.41 -1.30
N LYS A 139 -14.42 -5.38 -1.64
CA LYS A 139 -14.90 -5.95 -2.89
C LYS A 139 -14.25 -5.20 -4.06
N ASP A 140 -13.96 -5.93 -5.13
CA ASP A 140 -13.34 -5.40 -6.35
C ASP A 140 -11.85 -5.00 -6.21
N TYR A 141 -11.23 -5.24 -5.05
CA TYR A 141 -9.79 -5.02 -4.88
C TYR A 141 -8.98 -6.18 -5.46
N GLU A 142 -7.90 -5.85 -6.16
CA GLU A 142 -6.99 -6.82 -6.80
C GLU A 142 -5.62 -6.85 -6.13
N LEU A 143 -5.04 -8.05 -5.99
CA LEU A 143 -3.69 -8.25 -5.51
C LEU A 143 -2.69 -7.86 -6.60
N ILE A 144 -1.71 -7.01 -6.24
CA ILE A 144 -0.50 -6.81 -7.04
C ILE A 144 0.67 -7.43 -6.28
N ASP A 145 1.30 -8.46 -6.86
CA ASP A 145 2.49 -9.14 -6.35
C ASP A 145 3.71 -9.06 -7.29
N ASP A 146 3.58 -8.32 -8.40
CA ASP A 146 4.65 -8.09 -9.36
C ASP A 146 5.63 -7.01 -8.88
N LYS A 147 6.85 -7.44 -8.57
CA LYS A 147 7.94 -6.57 -8.12
C LYS A 147 8.33 -5.53 -9.17
N GLU A 148 8.46 -5.94 -10.44
CA GLU A 148 8.90 -5.04 -11.52
C GLU A 148 7.86 -3.95 -11.78
N LEU A 149 6.58 -4.30 -11.68
CA LEU A 149 5.48 -3.34 -11.76
C LEU A 149 5.52 -2.36 -10.58
N LEU A 150 5.60 -2.87 -9.36
CA LEU A 150 5.57 -2.06 -8.14
C LEU A 150 6.77 -1.12 -8.01
N GLU A 151 7.95 -1.57 -8.41
CA GLU A 151 9.20 -0.79 -8.37
C GLU A 151 9.42 0.07 -9.62
N HIS A 152 8.46 0.09 -10.55
CA HIS A 152 8.54 0.93 -11.74
C HIS A 152 8.46 2.42 -11.37
N GLN A 153 9.48 3.18 -11.76
CA GLN A 153 9.54 4.63 -11.56
C GLN A 153 8.60 5.39 -12.50
N VAL A 154 7.95 6.43 -11.98
CA VAL A 154 6.99 7.26 -12.71
C VAL A 154 7.53 8.67 -12.86
N SER A 155 8.23 8.92 -13.98
CA SER A 155 9.03 10.13 -14.20
C SER A 155 8.25 11.43 -14.40
N ASN A 156 6.95 11.35 -14.68
CA ASN A 156 6.10 12.51 -14.94
C ASN A 156 5.36 13.02 -13.68
N ILE A 157 5.53 12.35 -12.54
CA ILE A 157 5.02 12.79 -11.24
C ILE A 157 6.21 13.18 -10.38
N GLU A 158 6.22 14.41 -9.88
CA GLU A 158 7.29 14.90 -9.00
C GLU A 158 7.00 14.59 -7.53
N PHE A 159 8.07 14.31 -6.78
CA PHE A 159 8.06 14.05 -5.34
C PHE A 159 9.35 14.61 -4.70
N ASP A 160 9.37 14.76 -3.37
CA ASP A 160 10.52 15.34 -2.64
C ASP A 160 11.78 14.43 -2.56
N TYR A 161 11.80 13.32 -3.31
CA TYR A 161 12.93 12.40 -3.35
C TYR A 161 13.91 12.75 -4.49
N THR A 162 15.15 12.29 -4.36
CA THR A 162 16.18 12.42 -5.41
C THR A 162 15.76 11.69 -6.70
N ASP A 163 15.04 10.58 -6.57
CA ASP A 163 14.55 9.75 -7.67
C ASP A 163 13.03 9.92 -7.85
N PRO A 164 12.48 9.70 -9.07
CA PRO A 164 11.04 9.69 -9.27
C PRO A 164 10.34 8.62 -8.41
N PRO A 165 9.11 8.86 -7.96
CA PRO A 165 8.36 7.91 -7.15
C PRO A 165 8.08 6.63 -7.95
N THR A 166 8.06 5.50 -7.27
CA THR A 166 7.61 4.22 -7.83
C THR A 166 6.09 4.09 -7.81
N ILE A 167 5.55 3.13 -8.54
CA ILE A 167 4.12 2.78 -8.45
C ILE A 167 3.75 2.38 -7.02
N ALA A 168 4.62 1.64 -6.31
CA ALA A 168 4.41 1.32 -4.91
C ALA A 168 4.36 2.58 -4.03
N ASP A 169 5.17 3.59 -4.33
CA ASP A 169 5.13 4.86 -3.60
C ASP A 169 3.78 5.55 -3.80
N LEU A 170 3.31 5.63 -5.04
CA LEU A 170 2.06 6.31 -5.37
C LEU A 170 0.81 5.55 -4.90
N LEU A 171 0.86 4.22 -4.83
CA LEU A 171 -0.27 3.41 -4.36
C LEU A 171 -0.30 3.24 -2.84
N PHE A 172 0.87 3.05 -2.24
CA PHE A 172 1.00 2.37 -0.96
C PHE A 172 1.96 3.03 0.03
N THR A 173 2.68 4.12 -0.31
CA THR A 173 3.58 4.69 0.71
C THR A 173 2.81 5.19 1.92
N THR A 174 3.05 4.47 3.01
CA THR A 174 3.68 4.98 4.22
C THR A 174 5.10 5.45 3.89
N ILE A 175 5.46 6.73 4.08
CA ILE A 175 6.87 7.13 4.03
C ILE A 175 7.59 6.31 5.11
N GLU A 176 8.44 5.38 4.69
CA GLU A 176 9.53 4.89 5.54
C GLU A 176 10.51 6.07 5.63
N ALA A 177 10.49 6.75 6.78
CA ALA A 177 11.55 7.67 7.20
C ALA A 177 12.59 6.88 8.00
#